data_AF-A0A7X6Z147-F1
#
_entry.id   AF-A0A7X6Z147-F1
#
_cell.length_a   1.000
_cell.length_b   1.000
_cell.length_c   1.000
_cell.angle_alpha   90.00
_cell.angle_beta   90.00
_cell.angle_gamma   90.00
#
_symmetry.space_group_name_H-M   'P 1'
#
loop_
_entity.id
_entity.type
_entity.pdbx_description
1 polymer ?
#
loop_
_entity_poly.entity_id
_entity_poly.type
_entity_poly.pdbx_seq_one_letter_code
_entity_poly.pdbx_strand_id
1 'polypeptide(L)'
;MKKQIAILLGGIMVVTLVACSGGESGGEVKKDTPKAEAVVATYTVDAEEANGELYPENYPKIAAGEFKESFKVLEEKNMDASLEGYQDIVDIFGVDGAYYEKCDLDHNSQLYKYYGWYGDDGSNILITFLADGDNLEYYAYVANGLN
;
A
#
# COMPACT_ATOMS: atom_id res chain seq x y z
N MET A 1 36.81 44.26 18.75
CA MET A 1 36.76 43.40 19.95
C MET A 1 35.54 42.49 19.86
N LYS A 2 35.73 41.21 20.21
CA LYS A 2 34.99 40.03 19.74
C LYS A 2 33.59 39.89 20.37
N LYS A 3 32.59 39.56 19.54
CA LYS A 3 31.27 39.05 19.96
C LYS A 3 31.42 37.55 20.27
N GLN A 4 31.09 37.12 21.48
CA GLN A 4 31.09 35.72 21.88
C GLN A 4 29.73 35.12 21.50
N ILE A 5 29.73 34.15 20.59
CA ILE A 5 28.60 33.28 20.27
C ILE A 5 28.70 32.09 21.23
N ALA A 6 27.70 31.91 22.10
CA ALA A 6 27.57 30.70 22.91
C ALA A 6 26.57 29.76 22.22
N ILE A 7 27.11 28.70 21.61
CA ILE A 7 26.34 27.57 21.09
C ILE A 7 26.02 26.68 22.28
N LEU A 8 24.73 26.56 22.64
CA LEU A 8 24.24 25.58 23.60
C LEU A 8 23.68 24.39 22.81
N LEU A 9 24.51 23.36 22.68
CA LEU A 9 24.15 22.02 22.21
C LEU A 9 23.23 21.38 23.26
N GLY A 10 21.92 21.41 23.00
CA GLY A 10 20.92 20.64 23.74
C GLY A 10 20.91 19.20 23.25
N GLY A 11 21.24 18.27 24.15
CA GLY A 11 21.58 16.89 23.88
C GLY A 11 20.45 16.01 23.35
N ILE A 12 20.85 15.09 22.47
CA ILE A 12 20.07 13.96 21.97
C ILE A 12 19.86 12.98 23.13
N MET A 13 18.60 12.73 23.49
CA MET A 13 18.23 11.67 24.41
C MET A 13 18.16 10.36 23.63
N VAL A 14 19.25 9.59 23.67
CA VAL A 14 19.31 8.23 23.12
C VAL A 14 18.65 7.29 24.13
N VAL A 15 17.49 6.72 23.79
CA VAL A 15 16.93 5.60 24.53
C VAL A 15 17.65 4.33 24.07
N THR A 16 18.61 3.88 24.86
CA THR A 16 19.32 2.62 24.66
C THR A 16 18.46 1.47 25.19
N LEU A 17 17.91 0.64 24.29
CA LEU A 17 17.43 -0.69 24.66
C LEU A 17 18.64 -1.61 24.85
N VAL A 18 18.83 -2.06 26.09
CA VAL A 18 19.79 -3.09 26.48
C VAL A 18 19.23 -4.45 26.04
N ALA A 19 19.89 -5.08 25.06
CA ALA A 19 19.83 -6.52 24.88
C ALA A 19 20.89 -7.14 25.81
N CYS A 20 20.43 -7.88 26.82
CA CYS A 20 21.30 -8.67 27.68
C CYS A 20 21.91 -9.85 26.90
N SER A 21 23.20 -10.01 27.16
CA SER A 21 24.14 -10.99 26.64
C SER A 21 23.74 -12.46 26.82
N GLY A 22 23.98 -13.24 25.77
CA GLY A 22 24.28 -14.67 25.80
C GLY A 22 25.08 -15.00 24.54
N GLY A 23 26.35 -15.35 24.71
CA GLY A 23 27.34 -15.34 23.63
C GLY A 23 27.34 -16.54 22.68
N GLU A 24 28.26 -16.38 21.71
CA GLU A 24 28.77 -17.33 20.70
C GLU A 24 28.08 -17.42 19.33
N SER A 25 28.85 -16.91 18.35
CA SER A 25 29.02 -17.41 16.98
C SER A 25 27.77 -17.62 16.12
N GLY A 26 27.61 -16.75 15.13
CA GLY A 26 27.09 -17.18 13.84
C GLY A 26 26.24 -16.13 13.14
N GLY A 27 26.73 -15.69 11.98
CA GLY A 27 25.95 -15.21 10.84
C GLY A 27 24.99 -14.05 11.10
N GLU A 28 25.24 -12.93 10.43
CA GLU A 28 24.15 -12.05 10.02
C GLU A 28 23.15 -12.90 9.22
N VAL A 29 22.10 -13.38 9.87
CA VAL A 29 20.88 -13.80 9.16
C VAL A 29 20.22 -12.48 8.78
N LYS A 30 20.63 -11.96 7.62
CA LYS A 30 19.71 -11.16 6.80
C LYS A 30 18.45 -11.99 6.75
N LYS A 31 17.38 -11.50 7.37
CA LYS A 31 16.05 -12.04 7.13
C LYS A 31 15.83 -11.73 5.65
N ASP A 32 16.14 -12.70 4.79
CA ASP A 32 15.79 -12.67 3.38
C ASP A 32 14.27 -12.64 3.36
N THR A 33 13.70 -11.44 3.47
CA THR A 33 12.34 -11.19 3.04
C THR A 33 12.35 -11.61 1.57
N PRO A 34 11.53 -12.60 1.17
CA PRO A 34 11.42 -12.97 -0.23
C PRO A 34 11.21 -11.68 -1.01
N LYS A 35 12.10 -11.40 -1.97
CA LYS A 35 11.91 -10.28 -2.88
C LYS A 35 10.54 -10.50 -3.52
N ALA A 36 9.56 -9.67 -3.15
CA ALA A 36 8.24 -9.72 -3.75
C ALA A 36 8.43 -9.72 -5.26
N GLU A 37 7.79 -10.67 -5.95
CA GLU A 37 7.80 -10.66 -7.41
C GLU A 37 7.18 -9.35 -7.88
N ALA A 38 7.75 -8.79 -8.95
CA ALA A 38 7.31 -7.50 -9.44
C ALA A 38 5.83 -7.57 -9.84
N VAL A 39 5.00 -6.67 -9.30
CA VAL A 39 3.60 -6.59 -9.69
C VAL A 39 3.52 -6.09 -11.13
N VAL A 40 3.07 -6.96 -12.04
CA VAL A 40 2.76 -6.61 -13.42
C VAL A 40 1.24 -6.45 -13.52
N ALA A 41 0.77 -5.23 -13.76
CA ALA A 41 -0.66 -4.97 -13.83
C ALA A 41 -1.31 -5.72 -15.01
N THR A 42 -2.30 -6.57 -14.70
CA THR A 42 -3.09 -7.31 -15.70
C THR A 42 -4.10 -6.41 -16.41
N TYR A 43 -4.60 -5.38 -15.73
CA TYR A 43 -5.60 -4.45 -16.24
C TYR A 43 -5.10 -3.01 -16.07
N THR A 44 -5.31 -2.17 -17.08
CA THR A 44 -4.92 -0.75 -17.05
C THR A 44 -6.12 0.14 -17.36
N VAL A 45 -6.30 1.22 -16.59
CA VAL A 45 -7.33 2.23 -16.80
C VAL A 45 -6.74 3.38 -17.60
N ASP A 46 -7.32 3.67 -18.77
CA ASP A 46 -6.97 4.87 -19.55
C ASP A 46 -7.74 6.08 -19.02
N ALA A 47 -7.20 6.71 -17.97
CA ALA A 47 -7.78 7.88 -17.34
C ALA A 47 -6.70 8.89 -16.92
N GLU A 48 -6.99 10.19 -17.12
CA GLU A 48 -6.10 11.29 -16.71
C GLU A 48 -6.28 11.68 -15.23
N GLU A 49 -7.34 11.18 -14.59
CA GLU A 49 -7.63 11.39 -13.17
C GLU A 49 -8.10 10.08 -12.53
N ALA A 50 -7.70 9.85 -11.28
CA ALA A 50 -8.09 8.66 -10.53
C ALA A 50 -9.57 8.75 -10.14
N ASN A 51 -10.42 8.12 -10.94
CA ASN A 51 -11.87 8.05 -10.75
C ASN A 51 -12.31 6.59 -10.64
N GLY A 52 -12.76 6.18 -9.45
CA GLY A 52 -13.22 4.83 -9.15
C GLY A 52 -14.42 4.34 -9.98
N GLU A 53 -15.06 5.21 -10.76
CA GLU A 53 -16.12 4.83 -11.70
C GLU A 53 -15.59 4.35 -13.07
N LEU A 54 -14.30 4.62 -13.38
CA LEU A 54 -13.67 4.24 -14.64
C LEU A 54 -12.98 2.88 -14.51
N TYR A 55 -13.21 1.98 -15.47
CA TYR A 55 -12.61 0.64 -15.53
C TYR A 55 -12.41 0.22 -16.99
N PRO A 56 -11.45 -0.68 -17.28
CA PRO A 56 -11.27 -1.18 -18.64
C PRO A 56 -12.42 -2.13 -19.04
N GLU A 57 -12.78 -2.14 -20.31
CA GLU A 57 -13.93 -2.91 -20.82
C GLU A 57 -13.84 -4.42 -20.53
N ASN A 58 -12.62 -4.95 -20.46
CA ASN A 58 -12.33 -6.37 -20.21
C ASN A 58 -12.16 -6.72 -18.72
N TYR A 59 -12.47 -5.80 -17.79
CA TYR A 59 -12.31 -6.06 -16.36
C TYR A 59 -13.33 -7.10 -15.86
N PRO A 60 -12.91 -8.15 -15.12
CA PRO A 60 -13.80 -9.14 -14.53
C PRO A 60 -14.50 -8.58 -13.30
N LYS A 61 -15.65 -7.93 -13.50
CA LYS A 61 -16.45 -7.40 -12.38
C LYS A 61 -16.88 -8.51 -11.42
N ILE A 62 -16.84 -8.18 -10.14
CA ILE A 62 -17.15 -9.09 -9.04
C ILE A 62 -18.67 -9.01 -8.77
N ALA A 63 -19.31 -10.15 -8.51
CA ALA A 63 -20.74 -10.15 -8.18
C ALA A 63 -20.98 -9.31 -6.91
N ALA A 64 -22.01 -8.44 -6.90
CA ALA A 64 -22.27 -7.48 -5.83
C ALA A 64 -22.24 -8.07 -4.40
N GLY A 65 -22.81 -9.27 -4.22
CA GLY A 65 -22.79 -9.96 -2.94
C GLY A 65 -21.37 -10.33 -2.48
N GLU A 66 -20.58 -10.90 -3.39
CA GLU A 66 -19.18 -11.26 -3.16
C GLU A 66 -18.33 -10.01 -2.92
N PHE A 67 -18.54 -8.96 -3.72
CA PHE A 67 -17.83 -7.68 -3.57
C PHE A 67 -18.07 -7.06 -2.18
N LYS A 68 -19.31 -7.09 -1.70
CA LYS A 68 -19.67 -6.59 -0.36
C LYS A 68 -19.07 -7.45 0.77
N GLU A 69 -18.95 -8.76 0.58
CA GLU A 69 -18.28 -9.64 1.55
C GLU A 69 -16.77 -9.41 1.57
N SER A 70 -16.12 -9.35 0.41
CA SER A 70 -14.72 -8.98 0.27
C SER A 70 -14.42 -7.61 0.88
N PHE A 71 -15.29 -6.63 0.67
CA PHE A 71 -15.13 -5.30 1.28
C PHE A 71 -15.14 -5.35 2.81
N LYS A 72 -16.03 -6.14 3.44
CA LYS A 72 -16.01 -6.29 4.90
C LYS A 72 -14.69 -6.88 5.40
N VAL A 73 -14.16 -7.88 4.68
CA VAL A 73 -12.85 -8.47 5.01
C VAL A 73 -11.73 -7.43 4.90
N LEU A 74 -11.77 -6.58 3.87
CA LEU A 74 -10.84 -5.47 3.73
C LEU A 74 -10.96 -4.49 4.91
N GLU A 75 -12.18 -4.07 5.27
CA GLU A 75 -12.42 -3.15 6.39
C GLU A 75 -11.87 -3.70 7.70
N GLU A 76 -12.15 -4.97 8.01
CA GLU A 76 -11.63 -5.66 9.19
C GLU A 76 -10.11 -5.69 9.20
N LYS A 77 -9.49 -6.13 8.10
CA LYS A 77 -8.02 -6.21 8.00
C LYS A 77 -7.35 -4.84 8.08
N ASN A 78 -7.97 -3.80 7.51
CA ASN A 78 -7.50 -2.43 7.60
C ASN A 78 -7.58 -1.89 9.05
N MET A 79 -8.68 -2.16 9.76
CA MET A 79 -8.82 -1.79 11.18
C MET A 79 -7.78 -2.47 12.06
N ASP A 80 -7.44 -3.72 11.74
CA ASP A 80 -6.42 -4.49 12.46
C ASP A 80 -4.97 -4.20 12.01
N ALA A 81 -4.78 -3.28 11.05
CA ALA A 81 -3.48 -2.96 10.44
C ALA A 81 -2.73 -4.21 9.94
N SER A 82 -3.47 -5.14 9.31
CA SER A 82 -2.98 -6.43 8.82
C SER A 82 -2.91 -6.54 7.29
N LEU A 83 -3.11 -5.42 6.59
CA LEU A 83 -2.87 -5.31 5.14
C LEU A 83 -1.42 -4.87 4.93
N GLU A 84 -0.63 -5.68 4.25
CA GLU A 84 0.77 -5.39 3.93
C GLU A 84 0.90 -4.79 2.53
N GLY A 85 0.24 -5.37 1.53
CA GLY A 85 0.46 -4.95 0.15
C GLY A 85 -0.54 -5.45 -0.88
N TYR A 86 -0.18 -5.32 -2.15
CA TYR A 86 -1.06 -5.60 -3.29
C TYR A 86 -1.65 -7.01 -3.27
N GLN A 87 -0.86 -8.04 -2.93
CA GLN A 87 -1.34 -9.41 -2.94
C GLN A 87 -2.45 -9.67 -1.90
N ASP A 88 -2.44 -8.99 -0.75
CA ASP A 88 -3.52 -9.12 0.23
C ASP A 88 -4.85 -8.65 -0.36
N ILE A 89 -4.83 -7.59 -1.17
CA ILE A 89 -6.03 -7.06 -1.83
C ILE A 89 -6.51 -8.03 -2.91
N VAL A 90 -5.59 -8.59 -3.70
CA VAL A 90 -5.91 -9.62 -4.69
C VAL A 90 -6.53 -10.85 -4.01
N ASP A 91 -5.99 -11.29 -2.88
CA ASP A 91 -6.52 -12.44 -2.14
C ASP A 91 -7.91 -12.17 -1.56
N ILE A 92 -8.21 -10.93 -1.18
CA ILE A 92 -9.52 -10.51 -0.68
C ILE A 92 -10.58 -10.48 -1.79
N PHE A 93 -10.25 -9.93 -2.95
CA PHE A 93 -11.22 -9.71 -4.05
C PHE A 93 -11.20 -10.80 -5.11
N GLY A 94 -10.20 -11.68 -5.11
CA GLY A 94 -10.05 -12.81 -6.03
C GLY A 94 -9.64 -12.44 -7.45
N VAL A 95 -9.35 -11.17 -7.73
CA VAL A 95 -8.95 -10.64 -9.05
C VAL A 95 -7.91 -9.55 -8.91
N ASP A 96 -7.10 -9.37 -9.96
CA ASP A 96 -6.17 -8.24 -10.04
C ASP A 96 -6.91 -6.89 -10.11
N GLY A 97 -6.28 -5.87 -9.52
CA GLY A 97 -6.77 -4.50 -9.61
C GLY A 97 -6.49 -3.88 -10.99
N ALA A 98 -7.32 -2.93 -11.40
CA ALA A 98 -7.07 -2.13 -12.59
C ALA A 98 -6.18 -0.93 -12.28
N TYR A 99 -5.00 -0.87 -12.88
CA TYR A 99 -3.98 0.13 -12.62
C TYR A 99 -4.23 1.43 -13.38
N TYR A 100 -4.25 2.56 -12.68
CA TYR A 100 -4.36 3.90 -13.27
C TYR A 100 -2.95 4.46 -13.55
N GLU A 101 -2.26 3.94 -14.56
CA GLU A 101 -0.85 4.25 -14.86
C GLU A 101 -0.57 5.76 -15.00
N LYS A 102 -1.47 6.49 -15.67
CA LYS A 102 -1.31 7.95 -15.87
C LYS A 102 -1.56 8.78 -14.61
N CYS A 103 -2.08 8.15 -13.55
CA CYS A 103 -2.43 8.81 -12.30
C CYS A 103 -1.36 8.63 -11.22
N ASP A 104 -0.23 7.98 -11.53
CA ASP A 104 0.91 7.89 -10.61
C ASP A 104 1.29 9.26 -10.06
N LEU A 105 1.41 9.35 -8.73
CA LEU A 105 1.69 10.60 -8.04
C LEU A 105 3.03 10.52 -7.30
N ASP A 106 4.00 11.33 -7.71
CA ASP A 106 5.18 11.59 -6.89
C ASP A 106 4.88 12.73 -5.91
N HIS A 107 4.94 12.43 -4.62
CA HIS A 107 4.83 13.42 -3.57
C HIS A 107 5.91 13.18 -2.52
N ASN A 108 6.76 14.19 -2.25
CA ASN A 108 7.86 14.09 -1.29
C ASN A 108 8.83 12.91 -1.52
N SER A 109 9.13 12.58 -2.79
CA SER A 109 9.97 11.43 -3.17
C SER A 109 9.34 10.07 -2.83
N GLN A 110 8.02 10.04 -2.64
CA GLN A 110 7.22 8.84 -2.48
C GLN A 110 6.30 8.70 -3.69
N LEU A 111 6.36 7.54 -4.36
CA LEU A 111 5.54 7.25 -5.52
C LEU A 111 4.25 6.56 -5.06
N TYR A 112 3.11 7.15 -5.35
CA TYR A 112 1.79 6.59 -5.08
C TYR A 112 1.18 6.06 -6.37
N LYS A 113 0.68 4.82 -6.30
CA LYS A 113 0.02 4.14 -7.41
C LYS A 113 -1.42 3.80 -7.04
N TYR A 114 -2.32 3.85 -8.02
CA TYR A 114 -3.75 3.71 -7.79
C TYR A 114 -4.30 2.50 -8.55
N TYR A 115 -5.08 1.67 -7.85
CA TYR A 115 -5.69 0.47 -8.42
C TYR A 115 -7.16 0.38 -8.05
N GLY A 116 -8.01 0.03 -9.02
CA GLY A 116 -9.44 -0.09 -8.84
C GLY A 116 -9.94 -1.55 -8.82
N TRP A 117 -10.92 -1.84 -7.96
CA TRP A 117 -11.72 -3.05 -8.00
C TRP A 117 -13.21 -2.69 -8.08
N TYR A 118 -13.98 -3.48 -8.83
CA TYR A 118 -15.32 -3.10 -9.27
C TYR A 118 -16.32 -4.23 -9.12
N GLY A 119 -17.43 -3.93 -8.46
CA GLY A 119 -18.63 -4.75 -8.43
C GLY A 119 -19.46 -4.61 -9.71
N ASP A 120 -20.31 -5.60 -9.98
CA ASP A 120 -21.23 -5.61 -11.12
C ASP A 120 -22.48 -4.72 -10.93
N ASP A 121 -22.68 -4.18 -9.72
CA ASP A 121 -23.76 -3.26 -9.36
C ASP A 121 -23.35 -1.77 -9.37
N GLY A 122 -22.10 -1.48 -9.74
CA GLY A 122 -21.54 -0.12 -9.73
C GLY A 122 -20.78 0.24 -8.45
N SER A 123 -20.77 -0.65 -7.44
CA SER A 123 -19.86 -0.53 -6.30
C SER A 123 -18.41 -0.56 -6.77
N ASN A 124 -17.57 0.26 -6.15
CA ASN A 124 -16.15 0.30 -6.50
C ASN A 124 -15.28 0.67 -5.30
N ILE A 125 -14.02 0.29 -5.39
CA ILE A 125 -12.99 0.70 -4.46
C ILE A 125 -11.73 1.09 -5.23
N LEU A 126 -11.14 2.21 -4.83
CA LEU A 126 -9.85 2.68 -5.30
C LEU A 126 -8.85 2.54 -4.16
N ILE A 127 -7.84 1.70 -4.33
CA ILE A 127 -6.74 1.51 -3.38
C ILE A 127 -5.55 2.35 -3.82
N THR A 128 -4.94 3.03 -2.86
CA THR A 128 -3.64 3.69 -3.02
C THR A 128 -2.57 2.79 -2.43
N PHE A 129 -1.49 2.59 -3.19
CA PHE A 129 -0.28 1.93 -2.74
C PHE A 129 0.89 2.90 -2.74
N LEU A 130 1.77 2.75 -1.76
CA LEU A 130 3.10 3.35 -1.79
C LEU A 130 4.03 2.37 -2.53
N ALA A 131 4.69 2.86 -3.58
CA ALA A 131 5.60 2.07 -4.39
C ALA A 131 7.06 2.24 -3.94
N ASP A 132 7.74 1.11 -3.73
CA ASP A 132 9.19 1.02 -3.56
C ASP A 132 9.76 0.04 -4.58
N GLY A 133 10.23 0.59 -5.71
CA GLY A 133 10.55 -0.20 -6.89
C GLY A 133 9.32 -0.95 -7.41
N ASP A 134 9.38 -2.28 -7.39
CA ASP A 134 8.29 -3.14 -7.82
C ASP A 134 7.36 -3.56 -6.66
N ASN A 135 7.68 -3.18 -5.42
CA ASN A 135 6.87 -3.48 -4.24
C ASN A 135 5.74 -2.44 -4.08
N LEU A 136 4.55 -2.90 -3.72
CA LEU A 136 3.36 -2.07 -3.50
C LEU A 136 2.85 -2.28 -2.07
N GLU A 137 3.19 -1.35 -1.18
CA GLU A 137 2.73 -1.32 0.21
C GLU A 137 1.35 -0.68 0.27
N TYR A 138 0.41 -1.32 0.99
CA TYR A 138 -0.93 -0.79 1.16
C TYR A 138 -0.89 0.55 1.91
N TYR A 139 -1.55 1.58 1.38
CA TYR A 139 -1.56 2.92 1.98
C TYR A 139 -2.95 3.36 2.46
N ALA A 140 -3.94 3.34 1.56
CA ALA A 140 -5.30 3.79 1.87
C ALA A 140 -6.31 3.28 0.83
N TYR A 141 -7.61 3.46 1.09
CA TYR A 141 -8.67 3.27 0.11
C TYR A 141 -9.76 4.33 0.14
N VAL A 142 -10.49 4.45 -0.97
CA VAL A 142 -11.78 5.15 -1.09
C VAL A 142 -12.77 4.18 -1.71
N ALA A 143 -13.97 4.07 -1.12
CA ALA A 143 -15.01 3.15 -1.56
C ALA A 143 -16.32 3.88 -1.88
N ASN A 144 -17.04 3.41 -2.89
CA ASN A 144 -18.32 3.96 -3.34
C ASN A 144 -19.34 2.85 -3.61
N GLY A 145 -20.64 3.16 -3.45
CA GLY A 145 -21.73 2.22 -3.74
C GLY A 145 -21.99 1.14 -2.69
N LEU A 146 -21.19 1.11 -1.61
CA LEU A 146 -21.26 0.10 -0.55
C LEU A 146 -22.19 0.54 0.59
N ASN A 147 -23.51 0.47 0.34
CA ASN A 147 -24.57 0.62 1.37
C ASN A 147 -25.18 -0.76 1.72
#